data_AF-A0A0P7ZS24-F1
#
_entry.id   AF-A0A0P7ZS24-F1
#
_cell.length_a   1.000
_cell.length_b   1.000
_cell.length_c   1.000
_cell.angle_alpha   90.00
_cell.angle_beta   90.00
_cell.angle_gamma   90.00
#
_symmetry.space_group_name_H-M   'P 1'
#
loop_
_entity.id
_entity.type
_entity.pdbx_description
1 polymer ?
#
loop_
_entity_poly.entity_id
_entity_poly.type
_entity_poly.pdbx_seq_one_letter_code
_entity_poly.pdbx_strand_id
1 'polypeptide(L)' 'MFALLKHPAFFKSFKIEPGGYALTWSAEIDISEYELWKNGTAVTSRYQDALTFAE' A
#
# COMPACT_ATOMS: atom_id res chain seq x y z
N MET A 1 -0.74 1.23 18.19
CA MET A 1 -0.67 0.10 17.24
C MET A 1 0.39 0.31 16.16
N PHE A 2 0.31 1.36 15.34
CA PHE A 2 1.17 1.52 14.14
C PHE A 2 2.59 2.08 14.35
N ALA A 3 3.06 2.26 15.59
CA ALA A 3 4.37 2.86 15.85
C ALA A 3 5.53 2.05 15.22
N LEU A 4 5.38 0.72 15.10
CA LEU A 4 6.36 -0.19 14.50
C LEU A 4 6.58 0.10 13.01
N LEU A 5 5.59 0.65 12.29
CA LEU A 5 5.72 1.01 10.88
C LEU A 5 6.71 2.16 10.64
N LYS A 6 7.15 2.87 11.70
CA LYS A 6 8.25 3.85 11.60
C LYS A 6 9.60 3.18 11.40
N HIS A 7 9.74 1.89 11.73
CA HIS A 7 11.00 1.15 11.55
C HIS A 7 11.11 0.66 10.09
N PRO A 8 12.09 1.12 9.29
CA PRO A 8 12.12 0.86 7.85
C PRO A 8 12.17 -0.62 7.47
N ALA A 9 12.87 -1.46 8.24
CA ALA A 9 12.94 -2.89 7.96
C ALA A 9 11.61 -3.60 8.24
N PHE A 10 10.87 -3.14 9.25
CA PHE A 10 9.55 -3.69 9.57
C PHE A 10 8.53 -3.20 8.56
N PHE A 11 8.55 -1.91 8.21
CA PHE A 11 7.68 -1.37 7.16
C PHE A 11 7.81 -2.16 5.85
N LYS A 12 9.02 -2.55 5.45
CA LYS A 12 9.26 -3.32 4.22
C LYS A 12 8.95 -4.82 4.32
N SER A 13 8.61 -5.33 5.51
CA SER A 13 8.35 -6.76 5.72
C SER A 13 6.90 -7.17 5.53
N PHE A 14 6.07 -6.31 4.92
CA PHE A 14 4.68 -6.65 4.65
C PHE A 14 4.58 -7.82 3.66
N LYS A 15 3.45 -8.52 3.74
CA LYS A 15 3.04 -9.51 2.76
C LYS A 15 1.75 -9.03 2.11
N ILE A 16 1.61 -9.33 0.82
CA ILE A 16 0.33 -9.21 0.14
C ILE A 16 -0.41 -10.53 0.36
N GLU A 17 -1.61 -10.47 0.91
CA GLU A 17 -2.42 -11.68 1.11
C GLU A 17 -2.80 -12.34 -0.21
N PRO A 18 -3.02 -13.67 -0.25
CA PRO A 18 -3.44 -14.37 -1.46
C PRO A 18 -4.67 -13.74 -2.09
N GLY A 19 -4.60 -13.35 -3.36
CA GLY A 19 -5.69 -12.65 -4.05
C GLY A 19 -5.64 -11.12 -3.93
N GLY A 20 -4.67 -10.55 -3.21
CA GLY A 20 -4.37 -9.11 -3.25
C GLY A 20 -5.31 -8.23 -2.43
N TYR A 21 -6.09 -8.81 -1.51
CA TYR A 21 -7.12 -8.08 -0.76
C TYR A 21 -6.60 -7.35 0.48
N ALA A 22 -5.34 -7.56 0.89
CA ALA A 22 -4.74 -6.91 2.05
C ALA A 22 -3.21 -6.89 2.01
N LEU A 23 -2.64 -5.93 2.73
CA LEU A 23 -1.25 -5.88 3.16
C LEU A 23 -1.16 -6.20 4.65
N THR A 24 -0.33 -7.17 5.02
CA THR A 24 -0.24 -7.68 6.40
C THR A 24 1.21 -7.62 6.90
N TRP A 25 1.42 -7.07 8.09
CA TRP A 25 2.70 -7.10 8.82
C TRP A 25 2.66 -8.11 9.97
N SER A 26 1.54 -8.18 10.68
CA SER A 26 1.26 -9.15 11.75
C SER A 26 -0.25 -9.34 11.89
N ALA A 27 -0.69 -10.22 12.81
CA ALA A 27 -2.11 -10.43 13.07
C ALA A 27 -2.84 -9.17 13.61
N GLU A 28 -2.08 -8.20 14.11
CA GLU A 28 -2.59 -6.95 14.71
C GLU A 28 -2.35 -5.72 13.81
N ILE A 29 -1.59 -5.87 12.72
CA ILE A 29 -1.22 -4.78 11.82
C ILE A 29 -1.41 -5.25 10.38
N ASP A 30 -2.57 -4.90 9.83
CA ASP A 30 -2.97 -5.14 8.46
C ASP A 30 -3.73 -3.92 7.89
N ILE A 31 -3.79 -3.83 6.57
CA ILE A 31 -4.58 -2.85 5.84
C ILE A 31 -5.24 -3.56 4.66
N SER A 32 -6.57 -3.48 4.55
CA SER A 32 -7.29 -4.04 3.42
C SER A 32 -7.11 -3.19 2.15
N GLU A 33 -7.31 -3.80 0.99
CA GLU A 33 -7.34 -3.11 -0.30
C GLU A 33 -8.40 -2.00 -0.30
N TYR A 34 -9.58 -2.25 0.28
CA TYR A 34 -10.64 -1.25 0.41
C TYR A 34 -10.20 -0.02 1.22
N GLU A 35 -9.50 -0.23 2.35
CA GLU A 35 -8.96 0.88 3.15
C GLU A 35 -7.92 1.68 2.36
N LEU A 36 -7.04 1.02 1.61
CA LEU A 36 -6.09 1.70 0.71
C LEU A 36 -6.81 2.49 -0.39
N TRP A 37 -7.86 1.93 -0.99
CA TRP A 37 -8.61 2.58 -2.06
C TRP A 37 -9.39 3.81 -1.56
N LYS A 38 -10.02 3.71 -0.39
CA LYS A 38 -10.85 4.79 0.17
C LYS A 38 -10.06 5.88 0.86
N ASN A 39 -9.02 5.52 1.59
CA ASN A 39 -8.29 6.43 2.49
C ASN A 39 -6.85 6.69 2.06
N GLY A 40 -6.35 5.98 1.04
CA GLY A 40 -5.01 6.16 0.51
C GLY A 40 -4.81 7.51 -0.17
N THR A 41 -3.56 7.96 -0.20
CA THR A 41 -3.17 9.12 -1.01
C THR A 41 -2.76 8.65 -2.39
N ALA A 42 -3.41 9.16 -3.42
CA ALA A 42 -3.01 8.89 -4.79
C ALA A 42 -1.56 9.37 -5.00
N VAL A 43 -0.67 8.42 -5.26
CA VAL A 43 0.71 8.71 -5.64
C VAL A 43 0.75 8.91 -7.15
N THR A 44 1.17 10.10 -7.59
CA THR A 44 1.38 10.37 -9.00
C THR A 44 2.49 9.45 -9.49
N SER A 45 2.13 8.46 -10.31
CA SER A 45 3.11 7.62 -10.96
C SER A 45 3.79 8.45 -12.04
N ARG A 46 5.12 8.36 -12.18
CA ARG A 46 5.85 8.87 -13.37
C ARG A 46 5.36 8.27 -14.70
N TYR A 47 4.49 7.26 -14.65
CA TYR A 47 3.82 6.65 -15.79
C TYR A 47 2.40 7.19 -16.02
N GLN A 48 1.80 7.93 -15.08
CA GLN A 48 0.57 8.69 -15.35
C GLN A 48 0.84 9.79 -16.40
N ASP A 49 2.01 10.42 -16.33
CA ASP A 49 2.49 11.38 -17.32
C ASP A 49 2.70 10.72 -18.69
N ALA A 50 3.15 9.46 -18.73
CA ALA A 50 3.39 8.74 -19.98
C ALA A 50 2.09 8.36 -20.72
N LEU A 51 0.99 8.16 -20.00
CA LEU A 51 -0.32 7.84 -20.57
C LEU A 51 -1.12 9.08 -21.01
N THR A 52 -0.70 10.29 -20.61
CA THR A 52 -1.34 11.55 -21.01
C THR A 52 -0.87 12.05 -22.40
N PHE A 53 0.14 11.43 -23.00
CA PHE A 53 0.60 11.73 -24.37
C PHE A 53 -0.08 10.86 -25.46
N ALA A 54 -1.06 10.04 -25.09
CA ALA A 54 -1.75 9.12 -26.00
C ALA A 54 -3.13 9.61 -26.49
N GLU A 55 -3.47 10.88 -26.23
CA GLU A 55 -4.64 11.60 -26.76
C GLU A 55 -4.23 12.75 -27.66
#